data_AF-A0A9E3I2K0-F1
#
_entry.id   AF-A0A9E3I2K0-F1
#
_cell.length_a   1.000
_cell.length_b   1.000
_cell.length_c   1.000
_cell.angle_alpha   90.00
_cell.angle_beta   90.00
_cell.angle_gamma   90.00
#
_symmetry.space_group_name_H-M   'P 1'
#
loop_
_entity.id
_entity.type
_entity.pdbx_description
1 polymer ?
#
loop_
_entity_poly.entity_id
_entity_poly.type
_entity_poly.pdbx_seq_one_letter_code
_entity_poly.pdbx_strand_id
1 'polypeptide(L)'
;MGTRLIKMTAGISCLLLILPVISGCRRAKDDTVAPQVVKTKTGIEMVVIPGGFFDMGSGKGASDESPVHKVWIDSFWMDRFEVVQEQFKKYQISDPSHFKNPKNPLEQINWTDATIYCNERSLAEGLEPCYDEETWQCNFEGNGYRLPTEAEWEYACRAGSTTKYGFGNDARRLKTYTWFTGNSSGRTKPVGQKKPNLWGLYDMHGNVAEWCNDFYSGDYYKNSPQKNPKGPAKGEERILRGGAWNSNADSLRSSSRTSDPSIDDTCLASDAIGFRCVRQNSENEPNNSSPELNGAKEDKPQNTSKTGFVYHEIYLEHKTTPDHPETPQRLVAIVERLKASGLYSQLLALTPSPASVEWLETVHSPEYIQRAQSSCRNGTRYLDSMDTPISTKSYDAALMAAGGVCSAIDAIMQKKVTNAFCAVRPPGHHAVEDAAMGFCMFNNVAIGARYAQKKHGRSKILIVDWDVHHGNGTQAMFYDDPTVLYFSVHQYPFYPGTGSEAEKGTGKGVNYNINVPLPPGSTDAVYLEAFKEVLLPAALSFSPDFVLISAGFDAHENDLLGGMKVTTQGFAELTKVVKKIARECCQNRLVAVLEGGYDLEGLADSVEAHINVLIR
;
A
#
# COMPACT_ATOMS: atom_id res chain seq x y z
N MET A 1 100.09 -28.81 -8.29
CA MET A 1 99.26 -28.94 -9.51
C MET A 1 98.03 -28.07 -9.26
N GLY A 2 97.93 -26.83 -9.74
CA GLY A 2 97.78 -26.43 -11.16
C GLY A 2 96.26 -26.24 -11.41
N THR A 3 95.71 -25.05 -11.72
CA THR A 3 96.29 -23.88 -12.41
C THR A 3 95.65 -22.53 -11.98
N ARG A 4 96.36 -21.44 -12.27
CA ARG A 4 96.04 -19.97 -12.20
C ARG A 4 94.59 -19.59 -12.61
N LEU A 5 94.00 -18.45 -12.22
CA LEU A 5 94.48 -17.05 -12.47
C LEU A 5 93.93 -15.99 -11.47
N ILE A 6 94.53 -14.79 -11.51
CA ILE A 6 94.45 -13.69 -10.51
C ILE A 6 93.76 -12.45 -11.11
N LYS A 7 93.03 -11.65 -10.31
CA LYS A 7 93.15 -10.15 -10.34
C LYS A 7 92.64 -9.44 -9.07
N MET A 8 93.37 -8.38 -8.70
CA MET A 8 93.27 -7.50 -7.53
C MET A 8 93.33 -6.02 -8.03
N THR A 9 93.05 -4.94 -7.30
CA THR A 9 92.76 -4.67 -5.86
C THR A 9 92.02 -3.31 -5.72
N ALA A 10 91.77 -2.87 -4.46
CA ALA A 10 91.57 -1.48 -4.00
C ALA A 10 90.15 -0.88 -4.10
N GLY A 11 89.67 -0.14 -3.09
CA GLY A 11 90.24 0.11 -1.75
C GLY A 11 89.39 1.11 -0.93
N ILE A 12 89.63 1.15 0.39
CA ILE A 12 89.27 2.19 1.39
C ILE A 12 87.83 2.74 1.35
N SER A 13 87.08 2.57 2.45
CA SER A 13 85.96 3.47 2.75
C SER A 13 85.85 3.76 4.25
N CYS A 14 85.69 5.03 4.61
CA CYS A 14 85.66 5.53 5.98
C CYS A 14 84.26 5.48 6.61
N LEU A 15 84.23 5.35 7.95
CA LEU A 15 83.07 5.73 8.75
C LEU A 15 82.87 7.25 8.69
N LEU A 16 81.62 7.70 8.56
CA LEU A 16 81.06 8.84 9.30
C LEU A 16 79.52 8.87 9.18
N LEU A 17 78.84 9.34 10.23
CA LEU A 17 77.38 9.25 10.38
C LEU A 17 76.63 10.26 9.51
N ILE A 18 75.56 9.80 8.87
CA ILE A 18 74.33 10.60 8.66
C ILE A 18 73.13 9.67 8.94
N LEU A 19 72.20 10.10 9.80
CA LEU A 19 70.94 9.40 10.09
C LEU A 19 69.91 9.68 8.99
N PRO A 20 69.39 8.67 8.27
CA PRO A 20 68.11 8.77 7.61
C PRO A 20 67.00 8.24 8.52
N VAL A 21 65.88 8.95 8.55
CA VAL A 21 64.69 8.62 9.35
C VAL A 21 64.23 7.20 9.03
N ILE A 22 64.51 6.25 9.92
CA ILE A 22 63.79 4.98 9.99
C ILE A 22 62.40 5.31 10.54
N SER A 23 61.54 5.81 9.64
CA SER A 23 60.11 5.80 9.84
C SER A 23 59.70 4.35 9.82
N GLY A 24 59.87 3.68 10.96
CA GLY A 24 59.32 2.37 11.18
C GLY A 24 57.84 2.47 10.90
N CYS A 25 57.40 1.90 9.78
CA CYS A 25 56.00 1.72 9.50
C CYS A 25 55.43 0.97 10.71
N ARG A 26 54.77 1.72 11.59
CA ARG A 26 53.78 1.15 12.49
C ARG A 26 52.95 0.27 11.57
N ARG A 27 52.91 -1.04 11.85
CA ARG A 27 51.78 -1.83 11.38
C ARG A 27 50.58 -1.02 11.83
N ALA A 28 49.85 -0.46 10.86
CA ALA A 28 48.52 0.02 11.14
C ALA A 28 47.86 -1.13 11.88
N LYS A 29 47.29 -0.86 13.06
CA LYS A 29 46.37 -1.83 13.62
C LYS A 29 45.35 -2.03 12.52
N ASP A 30 45.18 -3.27 12.12
CA ASP A 30 44.03 -3.65 11.32
C ASP A 30 42.87 -3.48 12.29
N ASP A 31 42.33 -2.26 12.35
CA ASP A 31 41.23 -1.88 13.22
C ASP A 31 39.97 -2.50 12.62
N THR A 32 39.91 -3.84 12.70
CA THR A 32 38.75 -4.65 12.36
C THR A 32 37.69 -4.36 13.41
N VAL A 33 37.00 -3.23 13.23
CA VAL A 33 35.84 -2.84 14.03
C VAL A 33 34.87 -4.00 13.96
N ALA A 34 34.61 -4.62 15.11
CA ALA A 34 33.68 -5.74 15.18
C ALA A 34 32.30 -5.28 14.68
N PRO A 35 31.56 -6.12 13.91
CA PRO A 35 30.23 -5.78 13.42
C PRO A 35 29.34 -5.17 14.50
N GLN A 36 28.95 -3.91 14.33
CA GLN A 36 28.00 -3.26 15.21
C GLN A 36 26.59 -3.73 14.84
N VAL A 37 26.15 -4.80 15.49
CA VAL A 37 24.80 -5.35 15.31
C VAL A 37 23.85 -4.65 16.27
N VAL A 38 22.81 -4.02 15.72
CA VAL A 38 21.70 -3.40 16.45
C VAL A 38 20.47 -4.29 16.31
N LYS A 39 19.69 -4.42 17.39
CA LYS A 39 18.41 -5.13 17.38
C LYS A 39 17.27 -4.11 17.43
N THR A 40 16.39 -4.14 16.44
CA THR A 40 15.32 -3.16 16.27
C THR A 40 14.14 -3.43 17.20
N LYS A 41 13.12 -2.55 17.23
CA LYS A 41 11.94 -2.71 18.13
C LYS A 41 11.13 -3.97 17.82
N THR A 42 11.04 -4.39 16.55
CA THR A 42 10.43 -5.68 16.16
C THR A 42 11.35 -6.89 16.40
N GLY A 43 12.58 -6.68 16.86
CA GLY A 43 13.55 -7.72 17.18
C GLY A 43 14.38 -8.21 15.98
N ILE A 44 14.38 -7.50 14.86
CA ILE A 44 15.21 -7.80 13.69
C ILE A 44 16.65 -7.33 13.94
N GLU A 45 17.64 -8.05 13.44
CA GLU A 45 19.05 -7.67 13.54
C GLU A 45 19.50 -6.88 12.31
N MET A 46 20.09 -5.71 12.53
CA MET A 46 20.72 -4.88 11.51
C MET A 46 22.19 -4.66 11.85
N VAL A 47 23.00 -4.35 10.84
CA VAL A 47 24.40 -3.94 10.95
C VAL A 47 24.50 -2.44 10.70
N VAL A 48 25.20 -1.71 11.57
CA VAL A 48 25.60 -0.32 11.29
C VAL A 48 26.73 -0.34 10.26
N ILE A 49 26.46 0.22 9.08
CA ILE A 49 27.40 0.35 7.97
C ILE A 49 28.14 1.69 8.10
N PRO A 50 29.48 1.70 8.22
CA PRO A 50 30.23 2.93 8.41
C PRO A 50 30.27 3.74 7.11
N GLY A 51 30.08 5.05 7.18
CA GLY A 51 30.18 5.93 6.02
C GLY A 51 31.61 6.02 5.47
N GLY A 52 31.77 6.17 4.15
CA GLY A 52 33.08 6.18 3.50
C GLY A 52 33.06 6.23 1.98
N PHE A 53 34.26 6.33 1.39
CA PHE A 53 34.47 6.24 -0.05
C PHE A 53 34.76 4.80 -0.49
N PHE A 54 34.23 4.40 -1.65
CA PHE A 54 34.65 3.22 -2.39
C PHE A 54 34.71 3.47 -3.90
N ASP A 55 35.35 2.55 -4.62
CA ASP A 55 35.33 2.50 -6.08
C ASP A 55 34.19 1.56 -6.52
N MET A 56 33.13 2.14 -7.08
CA MET A 56 31.93 1.44 -7.56
C MET A 56 32.14 0.92 -8.98
N GLY A 57 31.66 -0.30 -9.24
CA GLY A 57 31.75 -0.95 -10.55
C GLY A 57 33.01 -1.79 -10.79
N SER A 58 33.24 -2.13 -12.06
CA SER A 58 34.35 -2.99 -12.48
C SER A 58 34.71 -2.81 -13.96
N GLY A 59 35.97 -2.44 -14.21
CA GLY A 59 36.57 -2.48 -15.56
C GLY A 59 36.91 -3.90 -16.07
N LYS A 60 36.44 -4.94 -15.37
CA LYS A 60 36.58 -6.37 -15.73
C LYS A 60 35.24 -7.12 -15.71
N GLY A 61 34.14 -6.38 -15.59
CA GLY A 61 32.77 -6.90 -15.59
C GLY A 61 32.09 -6.75 -16.95
N ALA A 62 30.76 -6.72 -16.92
CA ALA A 62 29.95 -6.31 -18.07
C ALA A 62 30.10 -4.80 -18.34
N SER A 63 29.69 -4.34 -19.53
CA SER A 63 29.94 -2.97 -19.98
C SER A 63 29.18 -1.90 -19.18
N ASP A 64 28.06 -2.28 -18.58
CA ASP A 64 27.21 -1.48 -17.70
C ASP A 64 27.71 -1.39 -16.25
N GLU A 65 28.77 -2.13 -15.90
CA GLU A 65 29.53 -1.97 -14.66
C GLU A 65 30.67 -0.94 -14.79
N SER A 66 30.78 -0.29 -15.94
CA SER A 66 31.84 0.67 -16.27
C SER A 66 31.27 2.06 -16.61
N PRO A 67 32.00 3.16 -16.32
CA PRO A 67 33.34 3.20 -15.71
C PRO A 67 33.34 2.89 -14.21
N VAL A 68 34.50 2.43 -13.73
CA VAL A 68 34.79 2.46 -12.29
C VAL A 68 34.86 3.91 -11.84
N HIS A 69 34.07 4.27 -10.83
CA HIS A 69 33.96 5.65 -10.35
C HIS A 69 33.91 5.69 -8.82
N LYS A 70 34.36 6.79 -8.24
CA LYS A 70 34.48 6.93 -6.79
C LYS A 70 33.17 7.46 -6.19
N VAL A 71 32.63 6.76 -5.20
CA VAL A 71 31.35 7.07 -4.55
C VAL A 71 31.53 7.16 -3.04
N TRP A 72 30.93 8.17 -2.43
CA TRP A 72 30.74 8.30 -0.98
C TRP A 72 29.36 7.80 -0.58
N ILE A 73 29.31 7.01 0.48
CA ILE A 73 28.09 6.56 1.15
C ILE A 73 28.14 7.07 2.60
N ASP A 74 27.09 7.76 3.06
CA ASP A 74 26.94 8.14 4.48
C ASP A 74 26.66 6.89 5.36
N SER A 75 26.68 7.01 6.69
CA SER A 75 26.42 5.86 7.56
C SER A 75 24.92 5.54 7.66
N PHE A 76 24.60 4.25 7.55
CA PHE A 76 23.23 3.72 7.56
C PHE A 76 23.17 2.36 8.26
N TRP A 77 21.99 1.87 8.58
CA TRP A 77 21.78 0.51 9.08
C TRP A 77 21.26 -0.36 7.94
N MET A 78 21.76 -1.60 7.82
CA MET A 78 21.29 -2.60 6.85
C MET A 78 20.90 -3.89 7.55
N ASP A 79 19.81 -4.53 7.13
CA ASP A 79 19.43 -5.84 7.63
C ASP A 79 20.56 -6.86 7.50
N ARG A 80 20.81 -7.58 8.59
CA ARG A 80 21.89 -8.55 8.70
C ARG A 80 21.72 -9.74 7.76
N PHE A 81 20.47 -10.04 7.41
CA PHE A 81 20.02 -11.13 6.57
C PHE A 81 19.02 -10.59 5.52
N GLU A 82 18.74 -11.39 4.49
CA GLU A 82 17.58 -11.18 3.62
C GLU A 82 16.27 -11.26 4.45
N VAL A 83 15.20 -10.56 4.04
CA VAL A 83 13.89 -10.67 4.70
C VAL A 83 13.37 -12.10 4.56
N VAL A 84 12.94 -12.72 5.66
CA VAL A 84 12.49 -14.14 5.66
C VAL A 84 10.96 -14.28 5.67
N GLN A 85 10.49 -15.43 5.18
CA GLN A 85 9.05 -15.74 5.04
C GLN A 85 8.24 -15.56 6.34
N GLU A 86 8.83 -15.86 7.51
CA GLU A 86 8.15 -15.67 8.81
C GLU A 86 8.08 -14.21 9.29
N GLN A 87 8.93 -13.32 8.77
CA GLN A 87 8.85 -11.89 9.05
C GLN A 87 7.75 -11.24 8.22
N PHE A 88 7.62 -11.61 6.94
CA PHE A 88 6.61 -11.08 6.02
C PHE A 88 5.19 -11.40 6.47
N LYS A 89 4.94 -12.67 6.86
CA LYS A 89 3.63 -13.15 7.35
C LYS A 89 3.06 -12.38 8.56
N LYS A 90 3.89 -11.68 9.34
CA LYS A 90 3.42 -10.89 10.51
C LYS A 90 2.53 -9.72 10.11
N TYR A 91 2.67 -9.24 8.88
CA TYR A 91 1.92 -8.12 8.32
C TYR A 91 0.66 -8.57 7.56
N GLN A 92 0.26 -9.84 7.69
CA GLN A 92 -0.93 -10.46 7.08
C GLN A 92 -0.94 -10.45 5.53
N ILE A 93 0.17 -10.08 4.90
CA ILE A 93 0.39 -10.20 3.46
C ILE A 93 0.58 -11.68 3.10
N SER A 94 -0.02 -12.12 1.98
CA SER A 94 0.14 -13.48 1.46
C SER A 94 1.61 -13.75 1.13
N ASP A 95 2.18 -14.83 1.66
CA ASP A 95 3.56 -15.27 1.38
C ASP A 95 3.63 -15.87 -0.04
N PRO A 96 4.30 -15.20 -1.01
CA PRO A 96 4.28 -15.62 -2.42
C PRO A 96 5.30 -16.73 -2.71
N SER A 97 6.29 -16.94 -1.84
CA SER A 97 7.50 -17.74 -2.11
C SER A 97 7.25 -19.16 -2.62
N HIS A 98 7.98 -19.61 -3.63
CA HIS A 98 7.91 -20.98 -4.14
C HIS A 98 8.44 -22.00 -3.11
N PHE A 99 9.59 -21.71 -2.49
CA PHE A 99 10.30 -22.64 -1.61
C PHE A 99 9.95 -22.39 -0.14
N LYS A 100 8.81 -22.93 0.30
CA LYS A 100 8.28 -22.72 1.66
C LYS A 100 9.22 -23.23 2.78
N ASN A 101 9.77 -22.29 3.56
CA ASN A 101 10.39 -22.50 4.87
C ASN A 101 10.39 -21.18 5.64
N PRO A 102 9.91 -21.13 6.91
CA PRO A 102 9.87 -19.89 7.71
C PRO A 102 11.16 -19.05 7.72
N LYS A 103 12.33 -19.70 7.61
CA LYS A 103 13.66 -19.08 7.67
C LYS A 103 14.35 -18.91 6.32
N ASN A 104 13.76 -19.41 5.22
CA ASN A 104 14.23 -19.06 3.88
C ASN A 104 13.98 -17.57 3.63
N PRO A 105 14.77 -16.93 2.75
CA PRO A 105 14.40 -15.63 2.23
C PRO A 105 13.00 -15.69 1.62
N LEU A 106 12.31 -14.56 1.68
CA LEU A 106 11.10 -14.33 0.91
C LEU A 106 11.50 -14.18 -0.56
N GLU A 107 10.89 -14.98 -1.43
CA GLU A 107 11.04 -14.87 -2.89
C GLU A 107 9.68 -14.86 -3.60
N GLN A 108 9.69 -14.74 -4.94
CA GLN A 108 8.52 -14.40 -5.76
C GLN A 108 7.84 -13.08 -5.35
N ILE A 109 8.64 -12.08 -4.97
CA ILE A 109 8.16 -10.74 -4.61
C ILE A 109 8.60 -9.70 -5.63
N ASN A 110 7.66 -8.90 -6.14
CA ASN A 110 7.97 -7.76 -7.00
C ASN A 110 8.56 -6.60 -6.18
N TRP A 111 9.07 -5.58 -6.87
CA TRP A 111 9.70 -4.42 -6.21
C TRP A 111 8.72 -3.64 -5.32
N THR A 112 7.47 -3.49 -5.78
CA THR A 112 6.42 -2.72 -5.09
C THR A 112 6.07 -3.34 -3.73
N ASP A 113 5.77 -4.63 -3.68
CA ASP A 113 5.46 -5.37 -2.46
C ASP A 113 6.65 -5.35 -1.46
N ALA A 114 7.89 -5.34 -1.96
CA ALA A 114 9.08 -5.18 -1.14
C ALA A 114 9.16 -3.76 -0.51
N THR A 115 8.71 -2.72 -1.22
CA THR A 115 8.60 -1.37 -0.66
C THR A 115 7.43 -1.19 0.32
N ILE A 116 6.29 -1.85 0.08
CA ILE A 116 5.17 -1.91 1.02
C ILE A 116 5.62 -2.54 2.35
N TYR A 117 6.38 -3.65 2.31
CA TYR A 117 6.96 -4.23 3.52
C TYR A 117 7.90 -3.26 4.27
N CYS A 118 8.66 -2.44 3.54
CA CYS A 118 9.51 -1.42 4.17
C CYS A 118 8.65 -0.38 4.91
N ASN A 119 7.54 0.05 4.34
CA ASN A 119 6.59 0.96 4.98
C ASN A 119 5.92 0.32 6.21
N GLU A 120 5.37 -0.89 6.07
CA GLU A 120 4.75 -1.65 7.17
C GLU A 120 5.70 -1.88 8.36
N ARG A 121 6.97 -2.21 8.07
CA ARG A 121 8.00 -2.32 9.10
C ARG A 121 8.33 -0.98 9.76
N SER A 122 8.24 0.13 9.02
CA SER A 122 8.44 1.49 9.58
C SER A 122 7.33 1.81 10.58
N LEU A 123 6.08 1.61 10.17
CA LEU A 123 4.90 1.81 11.01
C LEU A 123 4.94 0.96 12.29
N ALA A 124 5.33 -0.32 12.17
CA ALA A 124 5.46 -1.24 13.31
C ALA A 124 6.53 -0.83 14.35
N GLU A 125 7.45 0.07 14.01
CA GLU A 125 8.47 0.59 14.93
C GLU A 125 8.24 2.07 15.33
N GLY A 126 7.12 2.65 14.89
CA GLY A 126 6.77 4.05 15.13
C GLY A 126 7.64 5.02 14.33
N LEU A 127 8.02 4.63 13.11
CA LEU A 127 8.83 5.41 12.17
C LEU A 127 7.97 5.91 11.01
N GLU A 128 8.43 6.95 10.33
CA GLU A 128 7.78 7.47 9.12
C GLU A 128 8.07 6.54 7.93
N PRO A 129 7.05 6.09 7.17
CA PRO A 129 7.24 5.38 5.91
C PRO A 129 8.19 6.13 4.95
N CYS A 130 9.14 5.41 4.35
CA CYS A 130 10.05 6.01 3.38
C CYS A 130 9.49 6.03 1.96
N TYR A 131 8.48 5.22 1.63
CA TYR A 131 7.87 5.23 0.30
C TYR A 131 6.51 5.93 0.29
N ASP A 132 6.32 6.82 -0.68
CA ASP A 132 5.02 7.29 -1.09
C ASP A 132 4.38 6.21 -1.98
N GLU A 133 3.28 5.59 -1.53
CA GLU A 133 2.65 4.43 -2.20
C GLU A 133 1.80 4.81 -3.43
N GLU A 134 1.67 6.12 -3.74
CA GLU A 134 1.01 6.58 -4.96
C GLU A 134 1.99 6.78 -6.12
N THR A 135 3.21 7.23 -5.80
CA THR A 135 4.24 7.63 -6.77
C THR A 135 5.46 6.71 -6.75
N TRP A 136 5.54 5.82 -5.76
CA TRP A 136 6.67 4.94 -5.47
C TRP A 136 8.01 5.68 -5.30
N GLN A 137 7.95 6.95 -4.91
CA GLN A 137 9.11 7.78 -4.61
C GLN A 137 9.61 7.53 -3.19
N CYS A 138 10.92 7.37 -3.04
CA CYS A 138 11.55 7.16 -1.75
C CYS A 138 12.00 8.49 -1.13
N ASN A 139 11.47 8.82 0.04
CA ASN A 139 12.05 9.81 0.95
C ASN A 139 13.32 9.24 1.59
N PHE A 140 14.45 9.39 0.90
CA PHE A 140 15.76 8.98 1.38
C PHE A 140 16.24 9.67 2.67
N GLU A 141 15.64 10.81 3.01
CA GLU A 141 15.93 11.56 4.24
C GLU A 141 14.98 11.17 5.39
N GLY A 142 14.05 10.24 5.13
CA GLY A 142 13.12 9.68 6.11
C GLY A 142 13.82 8.79 7.14
N ASN A 143 13.21 8.71 8.33
CA ASN A 143 13.73 7.90 9.42
C ASN A 143 13.28 6.43 9.38
N GLY A 144 12.46 6.02 8.42
CA GLY A 144 11.95 4.66 8.26
C GLY A 144 12.87 3.71 7.52
N TYR A 145 12.30 2.55 7.18
CA TYR A 145 12.92 1.51 6.37
C TYR A 145 12.65 1.74 4.89
N ARG A 146 13.64 1.40 4.06
CA ARG A 146 13.55 1.41 2.60
C ARG A 146 14.41 0.29 1.99
N LEU A 147 14.31 0.09 0.68
CA LEU A 147 15.30 -0.71 -0.05
C LEU A 147 16.65 0.05 -0.10
N PRO A 148 17.79 -0.67 -0.14
CA PRO A 148 19.09 -0.06 -0.38
C PRO A 148 19.13 0.61 -1.74
N THR A 149 19.91 1.69 -1.87
CA THR A 149 20.38 2.10 -3.19
C THR A 149 21.36 1.06 -3.75
N GLU A 150 21.50 1.02 -5.06
CA GLU A 150 22.47 0.18 -5.76
C GLU A 150 23.90 0.36 -5.19
N ALA A 151 24.26 1.60 -4.86
CA ALA A 151 25.57 1.94 -4.31
C ALA A 151 25.73 1.59 -2.83
N GLU A 152 24.69 1.79 -1.99
CA GLU A 152 24.69 1.28 -0.61
C GLU A 152 24.83 -0.23 -0.58
N TRP A 153 24.15 -0.94 -1.49
CA TRP A 153 24.24 -2.39 -1.62
C TRP A 153 25.65 -2.84 -2.01
N GLU A 154 26.22 -2.27 -3.08
CA GLU A 154 27.57 -2.66 -3.54
C GLU A 154 28.64 -2.33 -2.48
N TYR A 155 28.53 -1.18 -1.82
CA TYR A 155 29.39 -0.78 -0.71
C TYR A 155 29.32 -1.77 0.46
N ALA A 156 28.10 -2.10 0.90
CA ALA A 156 27.83 -3.05 1.97
C ALA A 156 28.31 -4.47 1.63
N CYS A 157 28.12 -4.93 0.39
CA CYS A 157 28.60 -6.21 -0.11
C CYS A 157 30.14 -6.30 -0.07
N ARG A 158 30.82 -5.26 -0.57
CA ARG A 158 32.28 -5.15 -0.60
C ARG A 158 32.89 -5.13 0.79
N ALA A 159 32.25 -4.48 1.77
CA ALA A 159 32.73 -4.33 3.15
C ALA A 159 34.20 -3.88 3.24
N GLY A 160 34.54 -2.84 2.47
CA GLY A 160 35.91 -2.30 2.34
C GLY A 160 36.82 -3.01 1.34
N SER A 161 36.39 -4.10 0.70
CA SER A 161 37.19 -4.84 -0.29
C SER A 161 37.07 -4.30 -1.71
N THR A 162 38.19 -4.28 -2.44
CA THR A 162 38.27 -3.96 -3.87
C THR A 162 38.28 -5.21 -4.77
N THR A 163 38.14 -6.42 -4.21
CA THR A 163 38.22 -7.69 -4.96
C THR A 163 36.90 -8.11 -5.63
N LYS A 164 36.95 -9.15 -6.47
CA LYS A 164 35.80 -9.72 -7.22
C LYS A 164 34.57 -10.04 -6.33
N TYR A 165 34.82 -10.53 -5.13
CA TYR A 165 33.83 -10.75 -4.07
C TYR A 165 34.28 -10.00 -2.80
N GLY A 166 33.38 -9.69 -1.86
CA GLY A 166 33.71 -9.04 -0.59
C GLY A 166 34.72 -9.82 0.27
N PHE A 167 34.89 -11.13 0.01
CA PHE A 167 35.84 -12.00 0.71
C PHE A 167 37.13 -12.31 -0.07
N GLY A 168 37.31 -11.82 -1.32
CA GLY A 168 38.51 -12.05 -2.13
C GLY A 168 38.23 -12.29 -3.63
N ASN A 169 39.24 -12.78 -4.37
CA ASN A 169 39.11 -13.11 -5.81
C ASN A 169 38.84 -14.60 -6.09
N ASP A 170 38.94 -15.48 -5.10
CA ASP A 170 38.86 -16.94 -5.30
C ASP A 170 37.41 -17.46 -5.26
N ALA A 171 36.85 -17.73 -6.43
CA ALA A 171 35.50 -18.29 -6.59
C ALA A 171 35.29 -19.62 -5.84
N ARG A 172 36.35 -20.41 -5.55
CA ARG A 172 36.24 -21.67 -4.79
C ARG A 172 35.77 -21.44 -3.34
N ARG A 173 35.85 -20.20 -2.84
CA ARG A 173 35.35 -19.79 -1.52
C ARG A 173 33.85 -19.48 -1.52
N LEU A 174 33.18 -19.31 -2.66
CA LEU A 174 31.72 -19.05 -2.72
C LEU A 174 30.93 -20.05 -1.87
N LYS A 175 31.27 -21.35 -1.94
CA LYS A 175 30.59 -22.40 -1.14
C LYS A 175 30.58 -22.17 0.38
N THR A 176 31.49 -21.34 0.89
CA THR A 176 31.64 -20.97 2.30
C THR A 176 30.84 -19.71 2.68
N TYR A 177 30.57 -18.82 1.71
CA TYR A 177 29.95 -17.50 1.94
C TYR A 177 28.53 -17.37 1.37
N THR A 178 28.11 -18.25 0.46
CA THR A 178 26.83 -18.10 -0.25
C THR A 178 26.19 -19.42 -0.72
N TRP A 179 24.91 -19.36 -1.05
CA TRP A 179 24.11 -20.36 -1.76
C TRP A 179 23.99 -20.01 -3.25
N PHE A 180 24.41 -20.93 -4.13
CA PHE A 180 24.42 -20.75 -5.58
C PHE A 180 24.32 -22.10 -6.29
N THR A 181 24.32 -22.15 -7.63
CA THR A 181 24.19 -23.39 -8.42
C THR A 181 25.07 -24.55 -7.93
N GLY A 182 26.30 -24.27 -7.51
CA GLY A 182 27.25 -25.27 -7.04
C GLY A 182 26.98 -25.86 -5.64
N ASN A 183 26.00 -25.36 -4.87
CA ASN A 183 25.68 -25.88 -3.53
C ASN A 183 24.22 -25.69 -3.04
N SER A 184 23.34 -25.03 -3.81
CA SER A 184 21.95 -24.75 -3.40
C SER A 184 21.01 -25.95 -3.50
N SER A 185 21.38 -27.00 -4.26
CA SER A 185 20.46 -28.10 -4.59
C SER A 185 19.16 -27.61 -5.26
N GLY A 186 19.25 -26.51 -6.04
CA GLY A 186 18.16 -26.01 -6.86
C GLY A 186 17.00 -25.36 -6.09
N ARG A 187 17.30 -24.62 -5.01
CA ARG A 187 16.32 -23.84 -4.21
C ARG A 187 16.99 -22.86 -3.25
N THR A 188 16.23 -21.88 -2.75
CA THR A 188 16.63 -21.04 -1.60
C THR A 188 16.85 -21.86 -0.32
N LYS A 189 17.64 -21.30 0.59
CA LYS A 189 18.02 -21.90 1.88
C LYS A 189 17.79 -20.95 3.03
N PRO A 190 17.74 -21.45 4.28
CA PRO A 190 17.64 -20.58 5.42
C PRO A 190 18.80 -19.60 5.48
N VAL A 191 18.48 -18.33 5.71
CA VAL A 191 19.46 -17.24 5.79
C VAL A 191 20.46 -17.49 6.91
N GLY A 192 21.67 -16.94 6.77
CA GLY A 192 22.67 -16.98 7.84
C GLY A 192 23.41 -18.31 8.00
N GLN A 193 23.16 -19.31 7.14
CA GLN A 193 23.85 -20.62 7.19
C GLN A 193 25.28 -20.60 6.62
N LYS A 194 25.72 -19.46 6.05
CA LYS A 194 27.07 -19.26 5.48
C LYS A 194 27.90 -18.31 6.32
N LYS A 195 29.16 -18.07 5.95
CA LYS A 195 29.96 -17.02 6.59
C LYS A 195 29.49 -15.63 6.12
N PRO A 196 29.38 -14.65 7.03
CA PRO A 196 29.13 -13.27 6.65
C PRO A 196 30.36 -12.64 5.98
N ASN A 197 30.17 -11.47 5.39
CA ASN A 197 31.27 -10.59 4.98
C ASN A 197 31.95 -9.91 6.19
N LEU A 198 32.92 -9.03 5.94
CA LEU A 198 33.74 -8.40 6.99
C LEU A 198 32.91 -7.53 7.96
N TRP A 199 31.79 -6.96 7.51
CA TRP A 199 30.88 -6.18 8.34
C TRP A 199 29.78 -7.00 9.01
N GLY A 200 29.75 -8.33 8.83
CA GLY A 200 28.79 -9.19 9.52
C GLY A 200 27.44 -9.38 8.81
N LEU A 201 27.32 -8.90 7.56
CA LEU A 201 26.18 -9.15 6.68
C LEU A 201 26.28 -10.55 6.05
N TYR A 202 25.16 -11.27 6.00
CA TYR A 202 25.07 -12.60 5.42
C TYR A 202 24.46 -12.57 4.02
N ASP A 203 24.77 -13.62 3.25
CA ASP A 203 24.15 -13.94 1.96
C ASP A 203 24.29 -12.86 0.86
N MET A 204 25.19 -11.87 1.04
CA MET A 204 25.52 -10.78 0.08
C MET A 204 26.07 -11.21 -1.31
N HIS A 205 25.95 -12.48 -1.70
CA HIS A 205 26.55 -13.07 -2.90
C HIS A 205 25.73 -14.27 -3.43
N GLY A 206 24.41 -14.34 -3.20
CA GLY A 206 23.56 -15.47 -3.59
C GLY A 206 22.44 -15.71 -2.59
N ASN A 207 21.83 -16.90 -2.64
CA ASN A 207 20.52 -17.21 -2.05
C ASN A 207 19.37 -16.54 -2.82
N VAL A 208 19.14 -15.22 -2.71
CA VAL A 208 18.32 -14.46 -3.67
C VAL A 208 19.03 -13.22 -4.19
N ALA A 209 18.70 -12.82 -5.42
CA ALA A 209 19.06 -11.50 -5.93
C ALA A 209 18.16 -10.46 -5.24
N GLU A 210 18.73 -9.32 -4.86
CA GLU A 210 18.05 -8.36 -4.00
C GLU A 210 17.61 -7.10 -4.75
N TRP A 211 16.34 -6.72 -4.60
CA TRP A 211 15.83 -5.43 -5.05
C TRP A 211 16.58 -4.27 -4.40
N CYS A 212 17.09 -3.38 -5.25
CA CYS A 212 17.55 -2.05 -4.88
C CYS A 212 16.51 -1.00 -5.30
N ASN A 213 16.56 0.19 -4.71
CA ASN A 213 15.64 1.28 -5.02
C ASN A 213 15.77 1.79 -6.47
N ASP A 214 16.99 1.77 -6.99
CA ASP A 214 17.39 2.42 -8.23
C ASP A 214 16.67 1.84 -9.46
N PHE A 215 16.31 2.71 -10.39
CA PHE A 215 15.98 2.28 -11.75
C PHE A 215 17.24 1.80 -12.49
N TYR A 216 17.10 0.84 -13.40
CA TYR A 216 18.21 0.41 -14.23
C TYR A 216 18.50 1.38 -15.37
N SER A 217 19.79 1.63 -15.61
CA SER A 217 20.33 2.20 -16.84
C SER A 217 21.72 1.61 -17.07
N GLY A 218 21.97 1.13 -18.28
CA GLY A 218 23.25 0.54 -18.69
C GLY A 218 24.40 1.55 -18.82
N ASP A 219 24.13 2.85 -18.67
CA ASP A 219 25.16 3.90 -18.77
C ASP A 219 25.18 4.91 -17.61
N TYR A 220 24.34 4.71 -16.58
CA TYR A 220 24.24 5.55 -15.39
C TYR A 220 25.59 5.87 -14.75
N TYR A 221 26.51 4.90 -14.68
CA TYR A 221 27.84 5.04 -14.07
C TYR A 221 28.69 6.16 -14.70
N LYS A 222 28.42 6.57 -15.94
CA LYS A 222 29.11 7.70 -16.58
C LYS A 222 28.73 9.05 -15.97
N ASN A 223 27.54 9.13 -15.37
CA ASN A 223 26.91 10.34 -14.85
C ASN A 223 26.52 10.24 -13.36
N SER A 224 26.92 9.15 -12.69
CA SER A 224 26.61 8.86 -11.29
C SER A 224 27.17 9.93 -10.35
N PRO A 225 26.36 10.52 -9.46
CA PRO A 225 26.83 11.54 -8.53
C PRO A 225 27.75 10.94 -7.46
N GLN A 226 28.78 11.69 -7.08
CA GLN A 226 29.83 11.22 -6.18
C GLN A 226 29.37 10.96 -4.73
N LYS A 227 28.22 11.51 -4.29
CA LYS A 227 27.70 11.32 -2.93
C LYS A 227 26.29 10.72 -2.97
N ASN A 228 26.10 9.61 -2.25
CA ASN A 228 24.83 8.90 -2.06
C ASN A 228 23.98 8.83 -3.35
N PRO A 229 24.49 8.22 -4.44
CA PRO A 229 23.73 8.07 -5.68
C PRO A 229 22.45 7.25 -5.45
N LYS A 230 21.36 7.70 -6.06
CA LYS A 230 19.98 7.20 -5.88
C LYS A 230 19.43 6.56 -7.17
N GLY A 231 20.31 6.33 -8.16
CA GLY A 231 19.96 5.83 -9.49
C GLY A 231 19.52 6.93 -10.46
N PRO A 232 19.08 6.55 -11.67
CA PRO A 232 18.31 7.40 -12.58
C PRO A 232 16.98 7.79 -11.92
N ALA A 233 16.44 8.96 -12.27
CA ALA A 233 15.16 9.43 -11.73
C ALA A 233 13.93 8.67 -12.29
N LYS A 234 14.08 7.95 -13.42
CA LYS A 234 13.05 7.16 -14.10
C LYS A 234 13.70 5.98 -14.84
N GLY A 235 12.94 4.90 -15.04
CA GLY A 235 13.30 3.74 -15.87
C GLY A 235 12.13 2.75 -15.94
N GLU A 236 12.30 1.69 -16.72
CA GLU A 236 11.29 0.63 -16.92
C GLU A 236 11.53 -0.59 -16.01
N GLU A 237 12.79 -0.81 -15.61
CA GLU A 237 13.24 -1.90 -14.76
C GLU A 237 13.94 -1.36 -13.50
N ARG A 238 13.97 -2.15 -12.42
CA ARG A 238 14.68 -1.83 -11.17
C ARG A 238 15.94 -2.68 -11.04
N ILE A 239 16.90 -2.18 -10.26
CA ILE A 239 18.17 -2.88 -10.04
C ILE A 239 17.99 -4.10 -9.13
N LEU A 240 18.63 -5.20 -9.56
CA LEU A 240 18.89 -6.39 -8.76
C LEU A 240 20.39 -6.57 -8.52
N ARG A 241 20.75 -6.98 -7.30
CA ARG A 241 22.14 -7.22 -6.89
C ARG A 241 22.35 -8.57 -6.19
N GLY A 242 23.62 -8.97 -6.03
CA GLY A 242 24.03 -10.19 -5.30
C GLY A 242 23.97 -11.49 -6.10
N GLY A 243 23.00 -11.61 -7.01
CA GLY A 243 22.67 -12.89 -7.68
C GLY A 243 22.03 -13.89 -6.70
N ALA A 244 21.66 -15.07 -7.19
CA ALA A 244 20.74 -15.96 -6.46
C ALA A 244 21.20 -17.43 -6.37
N TRP A 245 20.38 -18.28 -5.75
CA TRP A 245 20.60 -19.73 -5.61
C TRP A 245 20.81 -20.46 -6.95
N ASN A 246 20.32 -19.90 -8.05
CA ASN A 246 20.42 -20.39 -9.44
C ASN A 246 21.55 -19.72 -10.26
N SER A 247 22.31 -18.81 -9.65
CA SER A 247 23.38 -18.07 -10.33
C SER A 247 24.70 -18.84 -10.42
N ASN A 248 25.52 -18.47 -11.41
CA ASN A 248 26.90 -18.95 -11.59
C ASN A 248 27.91 -17.99 -10.91
N ALA A 249 29.16 -18.40 -10.78
CA ALA A 249 30.17 -17.65 -10.04
C ALA A 249 30.49 -16.22 -10.57
N ASP A 250 30.16 -15.90 -11.82
CA ASP A 250 30.38 -14.58 -12.41
C ASP A 250 29.21 -13.63 -12.20
N SER A 251 27.99 -14.13 -11.99
CA SER A 251 26.84 -13.31 -11.57
C SER A 251 26.87 -12.91 -10.09
N LEU A 252 27.70 -13.59 -9.27
CA LEU A 252 27.80 -13.36 -7.81
C LEU A 252 28.87 -12.33 -7.42
N ARG A 253 29.43 -11.56 -8.36
CA ARG A 253 30.46 -10.55 -8.07
C ARG A 253 29.85 -9.37 -7.33
N SER A 254 30.62 -8.69 -6.47
CA SER A 254 30.13 -7.49 -5.78
C SER A 254 29.65 -6.40 -6.76
N SER A 255 30.32 -6.28 -7.91
CA SER A 255 29.97 -5.32 -8.97
C SER A 255 28.91 -5.82 -9.97
N SER A 256 28.49 -7.09 -9.88
CA SER A 256 27.50 -7.61 -10.82
C SER A 256 26.16 -6.93 -10.58
N ARG A 257 25.53 -6.46 -11.65
CA ARG A 257 24.19 -5.88 -11.65
C ARG A 257 23.34 -6.60 -12.68
N THR A 258 22.05 -6.73 -12.37
CA THR A 258 21.00 -7.15 -13.30
C THR A 258 19.78 -6.28 -13.05
N SER A 259 18.74 -6.46 -13.84
CA SER A 259 17.51 -5.71 -13.76
C SER A 259 16.32 -6.60 -14.06
N ASP A 260 15.15 -6.18 -13.58
CA ASP A 260 13.88 -6.88 -13.72
C ASP A 260 12.73 -5.83 -13.64
N PRO A 261 11.60 -6.01 -14.36
CA PRO A 261 10.50 -5.04 -14.37
C PRO A 261 9.93 -4.76 -12.98
N SER A 262 9.58 -3.49 -12.69
CA SER A 262 9.02 -3.15 -11.36
C SER A 262 7.58 -3.61 -11.15
N ILE A 263 6.87 -3.94 -12.22
CA ILE A 263 5.44 -4.27 -12.23
C ILE A 263 5.26 -5.56 -13.03
N ASP A 264 5.51 -6.69 -12.39
CA ASP A 264 5.01 -7.98 -12.85
C ASP A 264 3.95 -8.50 -11.87
N ASP A 265 2.92 -9.14 -12.43
CA ASP A 265 1.99 -9.99 -11.70
C ASP A 265 2.80 -10.97 -10.83
N THR A 266 2.45 -11.14 -9.55
CA THR A 266 3.17 -12.08 -8.66
C THR A 266 3.12 -13.52 -9.17
N CYS A 267 2.22 -13.84 -10.11
CA CYS A 267 2.20 -15.10 -10.86
C CYS A 267 3.42 -15.31 -11.80
N LEU A 268 4.16 -14.24 -12.14
CA LEU A 268 5.37 -14.28 -12.99
C LEU A 268 6.67 -14.00 -12.21
N ALA A 269 6.57 -13.51 -10.96
CA ALA A 269 7.73 -13.15 -10.15
C ALA A 269 8.71 -14.34 -9.95
N SER A 270 10.01 -14.03 -9.99
CA SER A 270 11.06 -15.05 -9.93
C SER A 270 11.25 -15.62 -8.52
N ASP A 271 11.37 -16.95 -8.41
CA ASP A 271 11.78 -17.65 -7.18
C ASP A 271 13.28 -17.46 -6.82
N ALA A 272 13.95 -16.56 -7.53
CA ALA A 272 15.32 -16.14 -7.34
C ALA A 272 15.47 -14.68 -6.86
N ILE A 273 14.38 -13.92 -6.73
CA ILE A 273 14.39 -12.50 -6.33
C ILE A 273 13.76 -12.32 -4.94
N GLY A 274 14.42 -11.55 -4.08
CA GLY A 274 13.92 -11.08 -2.79
C GLY A 274 14.53 -9.72 -2.44
N PHE A 275 14.69 -9.41 -1.15
CA PHE A 275 15.22 -8.10 -0.72
C PHE A 275 15.68 -8.09 0.75
N ARG A 276 16.28 -6.96 1.16
CA ARG A 276 16.57 -6.61 2.55
C ARG A 276 16.33 -5.10 2.78
N CYS A 277 16.05 -4.69 4.01
CA CYS A 277 15.81 -3.27 4.33
C CYS A 277 17.09 -2.53 4.75
N VAL A 278 17.09 -1.22 4.54
CA VAL A 278 18.03 -0.26 5.15
C VAL A 278 17.27 0.89 5.82
N ARG A 279 17.95 1.62 6.72
CA ARG A 279 17.42 2.79 7.45
C ARG A 279 18.55 3.78 7.74
N GLN A 280 18.27 5.09 7.80
CA GLN A 280 19.27 6.09 8.22
C GLN A 280 19.74 5.88 9.67
N ASN A 281 21.02 6.15 9.96
CA ASN A 281 21.55 6.12 11.32
C ASN A 281 21.11 7.37 12.12
N SER A 282 20.02 7.27 12.87
CA SER A 282 19.58 8.34 13.78
C SER A 282 20.27 8.22 15.14
N GLU A 283 21.32 9.01 15.40
CA GLU A 283 22.13 8.97 16.65
C GLU A 283 21.40 9.45 17.93
N ASN A 284 20.07 9.47 17.97
CA ASN A 284 19.26 10.01 19.06
C ASN A 284 18.09 9.08 19.49
N GLU A 285 18.32 7.78 19.68
CA GLU A 285 17.45 6.98 20.58
C GLU A 285 18.04 6.96 22.00
N PRO A 286 17.33 7.45 23.04
CA PRO A 286 17.82 7.43 24.41
C PRO A 286 17.91 6.00 24.95
N ASN A 287 19.04 5.65 25.59
CA ASN A 287 19.16 4.40 26.35
C ASN A 287 18.09 4.35 27.45
N ASN A 288 17.20 3.36 27.37
CA ASN A 288 16.09 3.22 28.29
C ASN A 288 16.53 2.57 29.61
N SER A 289 16.93 3.39 30.57
CA SER A 289 16.96 3.04 32.00
C SER A 289 15.91 3.87 32.73
N SER A 290 14.87 3.22 33.25
CA SER A 290 13.84 3.81 34.11
C SER A 290 14.44 4.66 35.23
N PRO A 291 13.83 5.78 35.64
CA PRO A 291 12.70 5.65 36.57
C PRO A 291 11.58 6.72 36.51
N GLU A 292 10.44 6.30 37.09
CA GLU A 292 9.47 7.08 37.90
C GLU A 292 8.66 8.27 37.35
N LEU A 293 7.40 8.26 37.79
CA LEU A 293 6.34 9.25 37.57
C LEU A 293 6.69 10.63 38.16
N ASN A 294 6.37 11.71 37.45
CA ASN A 294 5.81 12.91 38.08
C ASN A 294 5.05 13.85 37.11
N GLY A 295 3.81 14.16 37.51
CA GLY A 295 2.99 15.36 37.26
C GLY A 295 3.19 16.29 36.05
N ALA A 296 2.13 16.34 35.22
CA ALA A 296 1.57 17.51 34.51
C ALA A 296 2.45 18.27 33.49
N LYS A 297 1.99 18.51 32.26
CA LYS A 297 0.71 19.18 31.92
C LYS A 297 0.11 18.69 30.60
N GLU A 298 -1.19 18.91 30.44
CA GLU A 298 -1.90 18.74 29.17
C GLU A 298 -1.46 19.79 28.15
N ASP A 299 -1.03 19.36 26.96
CA ASP A 299 -1.15 20.15 25.74
C ASP A 299 -2.18 19.47 24.83
N LYS A 300 -3.16 20.25 24.37
CA LYS A 300 -4.31 19.73 23.60
C LYS A 300 -3.88 19.33 22.19
N PRO A 301 -4.44 18.25 21.60
CA PRO A 301 -4.22 17.95 20.19
C PRO A 301 -4.76 19.09 19.33
N GLN A 302 -3.94 19.62 18.42
CA GLN A 302 -4.45 20.52 17.38
C GLN A 302 -5.36 19.72 16.43
N ASN A 303 -6.62 20.13 16.40
CA ASN A 303 -7.69 19.44 15.69
C ASN A 303 -7.69 19.85 14.21
N THR A 304 -7.06 19.08 13.33
CA THR A 304 -7.21 19.21 11.87
C THR A 304 -8.10 18.08 11.33
N SER A 305 -9.38 18.39 11.18
CA SER A 305 -10.40 17.51 10.59
C SER A 305 -10.04 17.12 9.15
N LYS A 306 -9.50 15.92 8.94
CA LYS A 306 -9.35 15.32 7.61
C LYS A 306 -10.60 14.52 7.21
N THR A 307 -10.90 14.50 5.91
CA THR A 307 -11.85 13.58 5.28
C THR A 307 -11.12 12.31 4.86
N GLY A 308 -11.68 11.15 5.16
CA GLY A 308 -11.16 9.86 4.71
C GLY A 308 -11.54 9.54 3.27
N PHE A 309 -10.69 8.82 2.56
CA PHE A 309 -10.96 8.30 1.23
C PHE A 309 -10.62 6.82 1.16
N VAL A 310 -11.62 5.97 0.93
CA VAL A 310 -11.42 4.53 0.74
C VAL A 310 -11.41 4.22 -0.76
N TYR A 311 -10.35 3.56 -1.20
CA TYR A 311 -10.16 3.03 -2.56
C TYR A 311 -9.22 1.81 -2.51
N HIS A 312 -9.36 0.88 -3.46
CA HIS A 312 -8.45 -0.26 -3.61
C HIS A 312 -8.50 -0.81 -5.04
N GLU A 313 -7.36 -1.25 -5.58
CA GLU A 313 -7.25 -1.67 -6.98
C GLU A 313 -8.10 -2.90 -7.34
N ILE A 314 -8.36 -3.80 -6.37
CA ILE A 314 -9.29 -4.94 -6.51
C ILE A 314 -10.68 -4.54 -7.04
N TYR A 315 -11.13 -3.30 -6.78
CA TYR A 315 -12.39 -2.76 -7.30
C TYR A 315 -12.39 -2.67 -8.82
N LEU A 316 -11.22 -2.59 -9.46
CA LEU A 316 -11.04 -2.64 -10.91
C LEU A 316 -11.05 -4.08 -11.46
N GLU A 317 -10.80 -5.10 -10.62
CA GLU A 317 -10.84 -6.52 -11.00
C GLU A 317 -12.27 -7.09 -11.08
N HIS A 318 -13.27 -6.43 -10.50
CA HIS A 318 -14.68 -6.73 -10.78
C HIS A 318 -14.99 -6.47 -12.27
N LYS A 319 -14.87 -7.48 -13.13
CA LYS A 319 -15.16 -7.32 -14.57
C LYS A 319 -16.64 -7.57 -14.86
N THR A 320 -17.22 -6.65 -15.61
CA THR A 320 -18.56 -6.71 -16.20
C THR A 320 -18.44 -7.04 -17.70
N THR A 321 -19.53 -7.08 -18.46
CA THR A 321 -19.45 -7.28 -19.93
C THR A 321 -18.90 -6.02 -20.63
N PRO A 322 -18.26 -6.13 -21.82
CA PRO A 322 -17.52 -5.01 -22.43
C PRO A 322 -18.29 -3.69 -22.58
N ASP A 323 -19.58 -3.75 -22.95
CA ASP A 323 -20.44 -2.59 -23.18
C ASP A 323 -21.34 -2.25 -21.95
N HIS A 324 -21.02 -2.81 -20.78
CA HIS A 324 -21.80 -2.57 -19.56
C HIS A 324 -21.50 -1.18 -18.99
N PRO A 325 -22.48 -0.42 -18.48
CA PRO A 325 -22.25 0.94 -17.95
C PRO A 325 -21.51 0.92 -16.60
N GLU A 326 -21.78 -0.07 -15.76
CA GLU A 326 -20.98 -0.31 -14.54
C GLU A 326 -19.60 -0.87 -14.95
N THR A 327 -18.57 -0.01 -14.94
CA THR A 327 -17.20 -0.30 -15.41
C THR A 327 -16.11 0.14 -14.42
N PRO A 328 -14.91 -0.47 -14.46
CA PRO A 328 -13.74 0.01 -13.71
C PRO A 328 -13.38 1.49 -14.00
N GLN A 329 -13.64 1.97 -15.21
CA GLN A 329 -13.34 3.32 -15.67
C GLN A 329 -14.03 4.41 -14.84
N ARG A 330 -15.19 4.10 -14.22
CA ARG A 330 -15.88 4.96 -13.25
C ARG A 330 -14.95 5.41 -12.11
N LEU A 331 -14.24 4.45 -11.51
CA LEU A 331 -13.30 4.72 -10.42
C LEU A 331 -12.01 5.40 -10.91
N VAL A 332 -11.53 5.03 -12.11
CA VAL A 332 -10.36 5.67 -12.73
C VAL A 332 -10.62 7.16 -12.94
N ALA A 333 -11.76 7.52 -13.55
CA ALA A 333 -12.14 8.92 -13.79
C ALA A 333 -12.24 9.73 -12.49
N ILE A 334 -12.82 9.17 -11.42
CA ILE A 334 -12.87 9.79 -10.09
C ILE A 334 -11.45 10.07 -9.57
N VAL A 335 -10.57 9.07 -9.56
CA VAL A 335 -9.21 9.20 -9.01
C VAL A 335 -8.37 10.17 -9.85
N GLU A 336 -8.47 10.11 -11.18
CA GLU A 336 -7.79 11.04 -12.09
C GLU A 336 -8.26 12.49 -11.88
N ARG A 337 -9.57 12.73 -11.75
CA ARG A 337 -10.11 14.08 -11.49
C ARG A 337 -9.66 14.64 -10.15
N LEU A 338 -9.75 13.84 -9.08
CA LEU A 338 -9.30 14.25 -7.74
C LEU A 338 -7.79 14.52 -7.68
N LYS A 339 -6.98 13.77 -8.45
CA LYS A 339 -5.54 14.04 -8.60
C LYS A 339 -5.29 15.32 -9.41
N ALA A 340 -6.01 15.52 -10.51
CA ALA A 340 -5.88 16.70 -11.38
C ALA A 340 -6.21 18.02 -10.66
N SER A 341 -7.20 18.03 -9.76
CA SER A 341 -7.55 19.21 -8.95
C SER A 341 -6.75 19.34 -7.64
N GLY A 342 -5.90 18.36 -7.32
CA GLY A 342 -5.11 18.32 -6.09
C GLY A 342 -5.91 17.98 -4.82
N LEU A 343 -7.20 17.67 -4.91
CA LEU A 343 -8.01 17.24 -3.78
C LEU A 343 -7.58 15.90 -3.21
N TYR A 344 -7.07 14.99 -4.04
CA TYR A 344 -6.60 13.67 -3.60
C TYR A 344 -5.58 13.79 -2.45
N SER A 345 -4.62 14.71 -2.57
CA SER A 345 -3.60 15.00 -1.55
C SER A 345 -4.11 15.59 -0.23
N GLN A 346 -5.38 16.05 -0.19
CA GLN A 346 -6.02 16.62 1.00
C GLN A 346 -6.81 15.56 1.79
N LEU A 347 -7.06 14.40 1.17
CA LEU A 347 -7.76 13.28 1.77
C LEU A 347 -6.80 12.42 2.60
N LEU A 348 -7.32 11.77 3.63
CA LEU A 348 -6.61 10.68 4.30
C LEU A 348 -6.99 9.37 3.62
N ALA A 349 -6.05 8.75 2.90
CA ALA A 349 -6.24 7.39 2.38
C ALA A 349 -6.58 6.44 3.55
N LEU A 350 -7.66 5.69 3.40
CA LEU A 350 -8.14 4.71 4.37
C LEU A 350 -8.11 3.32 3.72
N THR A 351 -7.08 2.54 4.02
CA THR A 351 -6.91 1.19 3.48
C THR A 351 -8.09 0.29 3.89
N PRO A 352 -8.88 -0.23 2.94
CA PRO A 352 -9.95 -1.17 3.25
C PRO A 352 -9.36 -2.54 3.64
N SER A 353 -10.10 -3.28 4.47
CA SER A 353 -9.88 -4.71 4.68
C SER A 353 -11.15 -5.44 4.26
N PRO A 354 -11.10 -6.71 3.82
CA PRO A 354 -12.31 -7.42 3.38
C PRO A 354 -13.26 -7.62 4.56
N ALA A 355 -14.55 -7.42 4.34
CA ALA A 355 -15.56 -7.74 5.34
C ALA A 355 -15.54 -9.24 5.65
N SER A 356 -15.55 -9.60 6.94
CA SER A 356 -15.76 -10.99 7.33
C SER A 356 -17.19 -11.42 7.02
N VAL A 357 -17.39 -12.73 6.78
CA VAL A 357 -18.71 -13.32 6.50
C VAL A 357 -19.72 -12.98 7.60
N GLU A 358 -19.31 -12.93 8.86
CA GLU A 358 -20.11 -12.48 10.01
C GLU A 358 -20.79 -11.12 9.78
N TRP A 359 -20.13 -10.19 9.09
CA TRP A 359 -20.69 -8.87 8.79
C TRP A 359 -21.68 -8.89 7.62
N LEU A 360 -21.44 -9.74 6.61
CA LEU A 360 -22.40 -9.99 5.53
C LEU A 360 -23.67 -10.64 6.10
N GLU A 361 -23.52 -11.64 6.97
CA GLU A 361 -24.61 -12.37 7.66
C GLU A 361 -25.47 -11.47 8.59
N THR A 362 -25.11 -10.20 8.76
CA THR A 362 -25.97 -9.24 9.48
C THR A 362 -27.14 -8.69 8.66
N VAL A 363 -27.11 -8.89 7.33
CA VAL A 363 -28.13 -8.42 6.37
C VAL A 363 -28.37 -9.40 5.20
N HIS A 364 -27.47 -10.32 4.91
CA HIS A 364 -27.59 -11.32 3.85
C HIS A 364 -27.70 -12.74 4.41
N SER A 365 -28.48 -13.60 3.76
CA SER A 365 -28.58 -15.02 4.12
C SER A 365 -27.26 -15.77 3.86
N PRO A 366 -26.84 -16.71 4.73
CA PRO A 366 -25.65 -17.55 4.51
C PRO A 366 -25.67 -18.29 3.17
N GLU A 367 -26.85 -18.76 2.76
CA GLU A 367 -27.10 -19.44 1.49
C GLU A 367 -26.81 -18.54 0.28
N TYR A 368 -27.19 -17.26 0.36
CA TYR A 368 -26.88 -16.28 -0.68
C TYR A 368 -25.38 -15.96 -0.74
N ILE A 369 -24.74 -15.73 0.41
CA ILE A 369 -23.28 -15.46 0.48
C ILE A 369 -22.49 -16.62 -0.15
N GLN A 370 -22.85 -17.87 0.17
CA GLN A 370 -22.22 -19.06 -0.40
C GLN A 370 -22.50 -19.18 -1.91
N ARG A 371 -23.71 -18.83 -2.38
CA ARG A 371 -24.07 -18.82 -3.80
C ARG A 371 -23.28 -17.76 -4.57
N ALA A 372 -23.14 -16.55 -4.05
CA ALA A 372 -22.34 -15.47 -4.63
C ALA A 372 -20.86 -15.87 -4.77
N GLN A 373 -20.27 -16.41 -3.71
CA GLN A 373 -18.89 -16.92 -3.73
C GLN A 373 -18.70 -18.02 -4.78
N SER A 374 -19.60 -19.00 -4.80
CA SER A 374 -19.52 -20.16 -5.70
C SER A 374 -19.69 -19.75 -7.16
N SER A 375 -20.62 -18.84 -7.45
CA SER A 375 -20.86 -18.32 -8.81
C SER A 375 -19.66 -17.57 -9.37
N CYS A 376 -19.03 -16.71 -8.57
CA CYS A 376 -17.79 -16.03 -8.98
C CYS A 376 -16.67 -17.06 -9.23
N ARG A 377 -16.42 -17.95 -8.27
CA ARG A 377 -15.37 -19.00 -8.37
C ARG A 377 -15.54 -19.90 -9.60
N ASN A 378 -16.78 -20.20 -9.98
CA ASN A 378 -17.10 -21.04 -11.15
C ASN A 378 -17.06 -20.28 -12.48
N GLY A 379 -16.84 -18.96 -12.48
CA GLY A 379 -16.85 -18.14 -13.69
C GLY A 379 -18.25 -17.98 -14.31
N THR A 380 -19.31 -18.06 -13.49
CA THR A 380 -20.67 -17.73 -13.94
C THR A 380 -20.68 -16.28 -14.44
N ARG A 381 -21.42 -16.00 -15.53
CA ARG A 381 -21.43 -14.67 -16.17
C ARG A 381 -22.31 -13.63 -15.46
N TYR A 382 -23.38 -14.07 -14.78
CA TYR A 382 -24.37 -13.23 -14.11
C TYR A 382 -24.76 -13.86 -12.76
N LEU A 383 -24.98 -13.06 -11.73
CA LEU A 383 -25.44 -13.52 -10.42
C LEU A 383 -26.91 -13.13 -10.24
N ASP A 384 -27.77 -14.14 -10.12
CA ASP A 384 -29.23 -14.10 -9.88
C ASP A 384 -30.09 -13.33 -10.92
N SER A 385 -29.64 -12.17 -11.39
CA SER A 385 -30.28 -11.32 -12.40
C SER A 385 -29.36 -11.06 -13.60
N MET A 386 -29.94 -10.89 -14.79
CA MET A 386 -29.20 -10.55 -16.02
C MET A 386 -28.60 -9.14 -15.99
N ASP A 387 -29.09 -8.26 -15.12
CA ASP A 387 -28.50 -6.94 -14.91
C ASP A 387 -27.23 -6.99 -14.05
N THR A 388 -26.88 -8.12 -13.41
CA THR A 388 -25.77 -8.18 -12.45
C THR A 388 -24.64 -9.10 -12.97
N PRO A 389 -23.83 -8.63 -13.94
CA PRO A 389 -22.70 -9.38 -14.47
C PRO A 389 -21.60 -9.54 -13.43
N ILE A 390 -20.95 -10.70 -13.44
CA ILE A 390 -19.86 -11.04 -12.52
C ILE A 390 -18.68 -11.71 -13.24
N SER A 391 -17.59 -11.83 -12.49
CA SER A 391 -16.29 -12.37 -12.90
C SER A 391 -15.70 -13.14 -11.71
N THR A 392 -14.59 -13.85 -11.94
CA THR A 392 -13.91 -14.64 -10.90
C THR A 392 -13.45 -13.83 -9.69
N LYS A 393 -13.24 -12.52 -9.84
CA LYS A 393 -12.80 -11.59 -8.79
C LYS A 393 -13.92 -10.75 -8.17
N SER A 394 -15.15 -10.87 -8.67
CA SER A 394 -16.27 -10.04 -8.18
C SER A 394 -16.58 -10.23 -6.71
N TYR A 395 -16.47 -11.46 -6.17
CA TYR A 395 -16.71 -11.74 -4.76
C TYR A 395 -15.66 -11.07 -3.86
N ASP A 396 -14.38 -11.18 -4.21
CA ASP A 396 -13.29 -10.55 -3.46
C ASP A 396 -13.40 -9.02 -3.47
N ALA A 397 -13.74 -8.43 -4.63
CA ALA A 397 -14.03 -7.01 -4.76
C ALA A 397 -15.24 -6.58 -3.91
N ALA A 398 -16.31 -7.37 -3.86
CA ALA A 398 -17.51 -7.08 -3.07
C ALA A 398 -17.24 -7.18 -1.54
N LEU A 399 -16.45 -8.15 -1.09
CA LEU A 399 -15.97 -8.19 0.30
C LEU A 399 -15.16 -6.95 0.66
N MET A 400 -14.30 -6.51 -0.25
CA MET A 400 -13.49 -5.30 -0.07
C MET A 400 -14.33 -4.01 -0.15
N ALA A 401 -15.45 -4.00 -0.86
CA ALA A 401 -16.36 -2.85 -0.95
C ALA A 401 -17.08 -2.64 0.39
N ALA A 402 -17.78 -3.68 0.88
CA ALA A 402 -18.46 -3.65 2.17
C ALA A 402 -17.46 -3.43 3.33
N GLY A 403 -16.30 -4.09 3.26
CA GLY A 403 -15.23 -3.93 4.24
C GLY A 403 -14.58 -2.54 4.23
N GLY A 404 -14.56 -1.86 3.09
CA GLY A 404 -14.17 -0.46 2.99
C GLY A 404 -15.07 0.49 3.76
N VAL A 405 -16.39 0.27 3.71
CA VAL A 405 -17.36 1.01 4.55
C VAL A 405 -17.08 0.75 6.04
N CYS A 406 -16.80 -0.50 6.42
CA CYS A 406 -16.40 -0.85 7.78
C CYS A 406 -15.10 -0.12 8.23
N SER A 407 -14.07 -0.08 7.39
CA SER A 407 -12.82 0.66 7.64
C SER A 407 -13.04 2.17 7.80
N ALA A 408 -13.93 2.77 7.00
CA ALA A 408 -14.29 4.18 7.12
C ALA A 408 -14.99 4.48 8.46
N ILE A 409 -15.94 3.63 8.88
CA ILE A 409 -16.60 3.73 10.18
C ILE A 409 -15.57 3.58 11.32
N ASP A 410 -14.69 2.59 11.24
CA ASP A 410 -13.60 2.40 12.21
C ASP A 410 -12.71 3.64 12.33
N ALA A 411 -12.30 4.24 11.22
CA ALA A 411 -11.45 5.44 11.21
C ALA A 411 -12.14 6.67 11.83
N ILE A 412 -13.44 6.85 11.58
CA ILE A 412 -14.25 7.91 12.19
C ILE A 412 -14.40 7.68 13.71
N MET A 413 -14.70 6.45 14.12
CA MET A 413 -14.87 6.12 15.55
C MET A 413 -13.56 6.17 16.33
N GLN A 414 -12.43 5.92 15.66
CA GLN A 414 -11.07 6.15 16.17
C GLN A 414 -10.63 7.62 16.11
N LYS A 415 -11.46 8.53 15.57
CA LYS A 415 -11.17 9.96 15.39
C LYS A 415 -9.95 10.26 14.49
N LYS A 416 -9.59 9.34 13.58
CA LYS A 416 -8.57 9.56 12.54
C LYS A 416 -9.05 10.54 11.49
N VAL A 417 -10.34 10.51 11.19
CA VAL A 417 -11.08 11.41 10.29
C VAL A 417 -12.40 11.79 10.95
N THR A 418 -13.05 12.87 10.47
CA THR A 418 -14.40 13.24 10.93
C THR A 418 -15.50 12.62 10.09
N ASN A 419 -15.26 12.50 8.79
CA ASN A 419 -16.12 11.90 7.78
C ASN A 419 -15.27 11.18 6.73
N ALA A 420 -15.89 10.42 5.83
CA ALA A 420 -15.19 9.74 4.73
C ALA A 420 -16.05 9.58 3.47
N PHE A 421 -15.39 9.43 2.32
CA PHE A 421 -15.97 8.97 1.06
C PHE A 421 -15.36 7.62 0.68
N CYS A 422 -16.19 6.67 0.28
CA CYS A 422 -15.80 5.33 -0.11
C CYS A 422 -16.03 5.13 -1.62
N ALA A 423 -14.96 5.24 -2.39
CA ALA A 423 -14.93 5.00 -3.84
C ALA A 423 -14.88 3.48 -4.13
N VAL A 424 -15.93 2.77 -3.69
CA VAL A 424 -16.03 1.32 -3.74
C VAL A 424 -16.72 0.84 -5.02
N ARG A 425 -16.48 -0.42 -5.39
CA ARG A 425 -17.15 -1.11 -6.49
C ARG A 425 -16.99 -2.63 -6.31
N PRO A 426 -18.04 -3.46 -6.49
CA PRO A 426 -19.40 -3.14 -6.94
C PRO A 426 -20.25 -2.30 -5.95
N PRO A 427 -21.35 -1.67 -6.44
CA PRO A 427 -22.35 -1.00 -5.61
C PRO A 427 -23.15 -2.00 -4.74
N GLY A 428 -24.06 -1.49 -3.91
CA GLY A 428 -24.78 -2.28 -2.91
C GLY A 428 -26.28 -2.00 -2.69
N HIS A 429 -26.80 -0.79 -2.92
CA HIS A 429 -28.12 -0.39 -2.39
C HIS A 429 -29.34 -1.19 -2.91
N HIS A 430 -29.22 -1.88 -4.05
CA HIS A 430 -30.26 -2.76 -4.60
C HIS A 430 -30.25 -4.20 -4.06
N ALA A 431 -29.13 -4.67 -3.48
CA ALA A 431 -29.01 -6.06 -3.02
C ALA A 431 -29.92 -6.34 -1.82
N VAL A 432 -30.79 -7.35 -1.96
CA VAL A 432 -31.74 -7.83 -0.93
C VAL A 432 -31.13 -8.99 -0.13
N GLU A 433 -31.82 -9.47 0.91
CA GLU A 433 -31.32 -10.50 1.85
C GLU A 433 -30.81 -11.78 1.15
N ASP A 434 -31.47 -12.20 0.08
CA ASP A 434 -31.24 -13.49 -0.56
C ASP A 434 -30.91 -13.44 -2.06
N ALA A 435 -30.70 -12.24 -2.66
CA ALA A 435 -30.44 -12.10 -4.10
C ALA A 435 -29.65 -10.85 -4.50
N ALA A 436 -28.84 -10.99 -5.55
CA ALA A 436 -28.21 -9.89 -6.28
C ALA A 436 -29.15 -9.29 -7.34
N MET A 437 -29.12 -7.97 -7.49
CA MET A 437 -29.82 -7.24 -8.56
C MET A 437 -29.27 -5.82 -8.71
N GLY A 438 -29.49 -5.18 -9.86
CA GLY A 438 -29.15 -3.77 -10.07
C GLY A 438 -27.65 -3.49 -9.90
N PHE A 439 -26.81 -4.35 -10.48
CA PHE A 439 -25.34 -4.33 -10.33
C PHE A 439 -24.83 -4.64 -8.91
N CYS A 440 -25.71 -4.75 -7.91
CA CYS A 440 -25.35 -4.85 -6.51
C CYS A 440 -25.20 -6.30 -6.07
N MET A 441 -24.03 -6.65 -5.51
CA MET A 441 -23.79 -7.98 -4.92
C MET A 441 -24.06 -7.98 -3.40
N PHE A 442 -23.47 -7.06 -2.64
CA PHE A 442 -23.72 -6.95 -1.21
C PHE A 442 -24.08 -5.51 -0.85
N ASN A 443 -25.12 -5.36 -0.02
CA ASN A 443 -25.57 -4.06 0.45
C ASN A 443 -24.55 -3.39 1.41
N ASN A 444 -23.60 -2.67 0.80
CA ASN A 444 -22.48 -2.00 1.45
C ASN A 444 -22.93 -1.08 2.60
N VAL A 445 -23.96 -0.25 2.38
CA VAL A 445 -24.48 0.68 3.39
C VAL A 445 -25.24 -0.04 4.51
N ALA A 446 -25.98 -1.11 4.24
CA ALA A 446 -26.69 -1.86 5.26
C ALA A 446 -25.73 -2.65 6.16
N ILE A 447 -24.68 -3.27 5.58
CA ILE A 447 -23.57 -3.87 6.34
C ILE A 447 -22.90 -2.79 7.22
N GLY A 448 -22.61 -1.62 6.65
CA GLY A 448 -22.07 -0.47 7.39
C GLY A 448 -22.95 -0.03 8.57
N ALA A 449 -24.26 0.04 8.39
CA ALA A 449 -25.21 0.40 9.46
C ALA A 449 -25.17 -0.63 10.62
N ARG A 450 -25.24 -1.93 10.30
CA ARG A 450 -25.12 -3.00 11.29
C ARG A 450 -23.75 -3.04 11.96
N TYR A 451 -22.67 -2.69 11.25
CA TYR A 451 -21.32 -2.55 11.79
C TYR A 451 -21.24 -1.41 12.83
N ALA A 452 -21.73 -0.22 12.49
CA ALA A 452 -21.76 0.93 13.38
C ALA A 452 -22.61 0.67 14.64
N GLN A 453 -23.73 -0.03 14.50
CA GLN A 453 -24.58 -0.47 15.61
C GLN A 453 -23.87 -1.49 16.51
N LYS A 454 -23.46 -2.65 15.96
CA LYS A 454 -22.97 -3.79 16.74
C LYS A 454 -21.54 -3.60 17.27
N LYS A 455 -20.61 -3.07 16.47
CA LYS A 455 -19.20 -2.89 16.88
C LYS A 455 -18.98 -1.62 17.70
N HIS A 456 -19.66 -0.53 17.35
CA HIS A 456 -19.38 0.82 17.88
C HIS A 456 -20.51 1.41 18.75
N GLY A 457 -21.60 0.68 18.95
CA GLY A 457 -22.72 1.10 19.78
C GLY A 457 -23.39 2.39 19.30
N ARG A 458 -23.41 2.66 17.99
CA ARG A 458 -24.15 3.79 17.40
C ARG A 458 -25.58 3.32 17.16
N SER A 459 -26.48 3.54 18.12
CA SER A 459 -27.81 2.91 18.10
C SER A 459 -28.69 3.37 16.94
N LYS A 460 -28.72 4.67 16.64
CA LYS A 460 -29.55 5.25 15.58
C LYS A 460 -28.73 5.61 14.36
N ILE A 461 -29.02 5.00 13.21
CA ILE A 461 -28.34 5.26 11.94
C ILE A 461 -29.30 5.99 10.99
N LEU A 462 -28.86 7.09 10.39
CA LEU A 462 -29.54 7.67 9.23
C LEU A 462 -28.85 7.18 7.96
N ILE A 463 -29.61 6.63 7.02
CA ILE A 463 -29.14 6.34 5.65
C ILE A 463 -29.86 7.30 4.71
N VAL A 464 -29.09 8.08 3.95
CA VAL A 464 -29.60 8.99 2.92
C VAL A 464 -29.23 8.41 1.56
N ASP A 465 -30.22 8.12 0.73
CA ASP A 465 -30.04 7.65 -0.64
C ASP A 465 -30.48 8.74 -1.63
N TRP A 466 -29.59 9.07 -2.55
CA TRP A 466 -29.86 10.03 -3.64
C TRP A 466 -29.47 9.48 -5.02
N ASP A 467 -29.09 8.19 -5.09
CA ASP A 467 -29.00 7.48 -6.36
C ASP A 467 -30.33 7.62 -7.12
N VAL A 468 -30.27 7.72 -8.44
CA VAL A 468 -31.47 7.98 -9.24
C VAL A 468 -32.46 6.81 -9.20
N HIS A 469 -32.00 5.62 -8.83
CA HIS A 469 -32.80 4.42 -8.66
C HIS A 469 -33.22 4.24 -7.20
N HIS A 470 -34.37 3.61 -6.97
CA HIS A 470 -34.78 3.32 -5.60
C HIS A 470 -33.92 2.21 -4.99
N GLY A 471 -33.19 2.52 -3.90
CA GLY A 471 -32.40 1.58 -3.08
C GLY A 471 -33.25 0.53 -2.34
N ASN A 472 -33.98 -0.28 -3.09
CA ASN A 472 -34.95 -1.27 -2.62
C ASN A 472 -34.34 -2.33 -1.68
N GLY A 473 -33.06 -2.65 -1.85
CA GLY A 473 -32.32 -3.54 -0.96
C GLY A 473 -32.22 -2.91 0.43
N THR A 474 -31.73 -1.68 0.50
CA THR A 474 -31.59 -0.93 1.75
C THR A 474 -32.94 -0.72 2.44
N GLN A 475 -33.98 -0.36 1.69
CA GLN A 475 -35.36 -0.30 2.20
C GLN A 475 -35.78 -1.64 2.85
N ALA A 476 -35.57 -2.77 2.16
CA ALA A 476 -35.98 -4.09 2.65
C ALA A 476 -35.28 -4.48 3.96
N MET A 477 -33.97 -4.21 4.10
CA MET A 477 -33.17 -4.58 5.28
C MET A 477 -33.61 -3.93 6.61
N PHE A 478 -34.32 -2.79 6.52
CA PHE A 478 -34.69 -1.97 7.68
C PHE A 478 -36.18 -1.65 7.74
N TYR A 479 -37.01 -2.30 6.91
CA TYR A 479 -38.41 -1.90 6.70
C TYR A 479 -39.26 -1.97 7.99
N ASP A 480 -38.91 -2.82 8.96
CA ASP A 480 -39.56 -2.92 10.26
C ASP A 480 -38.71 -2.38 11.45
N ASP A 481 -37.54 -1.81 11.17
CA ASP A 481 -36.51 -1.46 12.16
C ASP A 481 -36.49 0.05 12.49
N PRO A 482 -36.96 0.48 13.68
CA PRO A 482 -36.96 1.89 14.08
C PRO A 482 -35.56 2.42 14.46
N THR A 483 -34.52 1.59 14.44
CA THR A 483 -33.14 2.01 14.75
C THR A 483 -32.39 2.54 13.53
N VAL A 484 -32.98 2.41 12.34
CA VAL A 484 -32.45 2.98 11.11
C VAL A 484 -33.52 3.84 10.45
N LEU A 485 -33.24 5.12 10.22
CA LEU A 485 -34.05 5.98 9.37
C LEU A 485 -33.48 5.89 7.95
N TYR A 486 -34.23 5.29 7.03
CA TYR A 486 -33.91 5.29 5.60
C TYR A 486 -34.70 6.41 4.90
N PHE A 487 -33.98 7.27 4.19
CA PHE A 487 -34.54 8.28 3.30
C PHE A 487 -34.01 8.04 1.89
N SER A 488 -34.89 8.03 0.88
CA SER A 488 -34.51 7.92 -0.53
C SER A 488 -35.23 8.98 -1.36
N VAL A 489 -34.48 9.68 -2.21
CA VAL A 489 -35.01 10.45 -3.33
C VAL A 489 -34.59 9.79 -4.63
N HIS A 490 -35.52 9.51 -5.54
CA HIS A 490 -35.24 8.74 -6.75
C HIS A 490 -36.27 9.05 -7.85
N GLN A 491 -35.96 8.69 -9.09
CA GLN A 491 -36.90 8.76 -10.20
C GLN A 491 -38.00 7.70 -10.04
N TYR A 492 -39.27 8.07 -10.22
CA TYR A 492 -40.39 7.13 -10.07
C TYR A 492 -41.54 7.41 -11.07
N PRO A 493 -42.17 6.36 -11.64
CA PRO A 493 -41.77 4.96 -11.57
C PRO A 493 -40.55 4.68 -12.47
N PHE A 494 -39.50 4.10 -11.89
CA PHE A 494 -38.27 3.74 -12.59
C PHE A 494 -37.75 2.38 -12.10
N TYR A 495 -36.44 2.11 -12.09
CA TYR A 495 -35.91 0.86 -11.54
C TYR A 495 -36.01 0.82 -10.00
N PRO A 496 -36.43 -0.32 -9.39
CA PRO A 496 -36.94 -1.55 -9.98
C PRO A 496 -38.48 -1.61 -10.10
N GLY A 497 -39.17 -0.48 -9.90
CA GLY A 497 -40.64 -0.37 -9.88
C GLY A 497 -41.24 -0.27 -8.47
N THR A 498 -40.41 -0.15 -7.44
CA THR A 498 -40.76 0.12 -6.04
C THR A 498 -40.36 1.55 -5.65
N GLY A 499 -40.53 1.95 -4.39
CA GLY A 499 -40.13 3.30 -3.92
C GLY A 499 -41.29 4.30 -3.88
N SER A 500 -42.53 3.84 -3.92
CA SER A 500 -43.69 4.73 -3.82
C SER A 500 -43.73 5.45 -2.46
N GLU A 501 -44.31 6.66 -2.42
CA GLU A 501 -44.48 7.42 -1.18
C GLU A 501 -45.30 6.65 -0.12
N ALA A 502 -46.11 5.66 -0.53
CA ALA A 502 -46.90 4.82 0.35
C ALA A 502 -46.08 3.77 1.13
N GLU A 503 -44.84 3.48 0.69
CA GLU A 503 -43.93 2.53 1.34
C GLU A 503 -43.26 3.19 2.57
N LYS A 504 -43.98 3.21 3.69
CA LYS A 504 -43.58 3.91 4.94
C LYS A 504 -43.04 2.98 6.04
N GLY A 505 -42.66 1.74 5.71
CA GLY A 505 -42.23 0.72 6.69
C GLY A 505 -43.39 -0.07 7.30
N THR A 506 -43.06 -1.06 8.13
CA THR A 506 -44.02 -1.95 8.83
C THR A 506 -43.69 -2.06 10.32
N GLY A 507 -44.59 -2.64 11.11
CA GLY A 507 -44.34 -2.95 12.52
C GLY A 507 -43.88 -1.74 13.34
N LYS A 508 -42.62 -1.75 13.77
CA LYS A 508 -42.00 -0.63 14.52
C LYS A 508 -41.30 0.39 13.61
N GLY A 509 -40.87 -0.01 12.41
CA GLY A 509 -40.24 0.82 11.39
C GLY A 509 -41.20 1.75 10.63
N VAL A 510 -42.49 1.79 10.99
CA VAL A 510 -43.45 2.72 10.39
C VAL A 510 -43.02 4.18 10.61
N ASN A 511 -42.90 4.93 9.51
CA ASN A 511 -42.32 6.28 9.39
C ASN A 511 -40.79 6.37 9.57
N TYR A 512 -40.07 5.25 9.64
CA TYR A 512 -38.61 5.19 9.55
C TYR A 512 -38.12 4.82 8.13
N ASN A 513 -39.05 4.62 7.19
CA ASN A 513 -38.80 4.56 5.76
C ASN A 513 -39.47 5.77 5.09
N ILE A 514 -38.70 6.59 4.37
CA ILE A 514 -39.18 7.80 3.70
C ILE A 514 -38.73 7.79 2.24
N ASN A 515 -39.65 7.49 1.34
CA ASN A 515 -39.44 7.65 -0.10
C ASN A 515 -39.98 8.99 -0.58
N VAL A 516 -39.17 9.70 -1.38
CA VAL A 516 -39.56 10.90 -2.13
C VAL A 516 -39.48 10.58 -3.63
N PRO A 517 -40.53 9.96 -4.20
CA PRO A 517 -40.60 9.66 -5.63
C PRO A 517 -40.68 10.95 -6.45
N LEU A 518 -39.73 11.17 -7.37
CA LEU A 518 -39.67 12.35 -8.23
C LEU A 518 -39.93 12.02 -9.71
N PRO A 519 -40.59 12.91 -10.47
CA PRO A 519 -40.77 12.72 -11.90
C PRO A 519 -39.45 12.90 -12.68
N PRO A 520 -39.31 12.28 -13.86
CA PRO A 520 -38.16 12.50 -14.75
C PRO A 520 -37.95 13.99 -15.07
N GLY A 521 -36.70 14.39 -15.20
CA GLY A 521 -36.28 15.77 -15.48
C GLY A 521 -36.26 16.70 -14.26
N SER A 522 -36.45 16.16 -13.05
CA SER A 522 -36.34 16.92 -11.80
C SER A 522 -34.94 17.52 -11.63
N THR A 523 -34.89 18.78 -11.16
CA THR A 523 -33.66 19.59 -11.08
C THR A 523 -33.14 19.72 -9.65
N ASP A 524 -31.95 20.33 -9.49
CA ASP A 524 -31.37 20.76 -8.22
C ASP A 524 -32.40 21.34 -7.22
N ALA A 525 -33.32 22.19 -7.70
CA ALA A 525 -34.32 22.84 -6.86
C ALA A 525 -35.28 21.82 -6.21
N VAL A 526 -35.72 20.81 -6.97
CA VAL A 526 -36.67 19.78 -6.52
C VAL A 526 -35.98 18.83 -5.53
N TYR A 527 -34.76 18.40 -5.85
CA TYR A 527 -33.94 17.60 -4.92
C TYR A 527 -33.64 18.37 -3.62
N LEU A 528 -33.34 19.67 -3.70
CA LEU A 528 -33.09 20.48 -2.51
C LEU A 528 -34.33 20.77 -1.68
N GLU A 529 -35.52 20.83 -2.28
CA GLU A 529 -36.80 20.92 -1.56
C GLU A 529 -37.03 19.64 -0.76
N ALA A 530 -36.90 18.46 -1.38
CA ALA A 530 -36.96 17.18 -0.67
C ALA A 530 -35.97 17.09 0.51
N PHE A 531 -34.74 17.59 0.32
CA PHE A 531 -33.72 17.56 1.36
C PHE A 531 -33.97 18.53 2.52
N LYS A 532 -34.52 19.72 2.24
CA LYS A 532 -34.74 20.77 3.24
C LYS A 532 -36.07 20.61 3.98
N GLU A 533 -37.12 20.20 3.29
CA GLU A 533 -38.48 20.16 3.83
C GLU A 533 -38.88 18.77 4.34
N VAL A 534 -38.25 17.69 3.84
CA VAL A 534 -38.54 16.31 4.27
C VAL A 534 -37.39 15.70 5.07
N LEU A 535 -36.20 15.54 4.47
CA LEU A 535 -35.06 14.87 5.12
C LEU A 535 -34.60 15.61 6.38
N LEU A 536 -34.33 16.92 6.30
CA LEU A 536 -33.76 17.66 7.41
C LEU A 536 -34.66 17.65 8.68
N PRO A 537 -35.99 17.92 8.61
CA PRO A 537 -36.86 17.80 9.79
C PRO A 537 -36.95 16.37 10.34
N ALA A 538 -37.07 15.36 9.46
CA ALA A 538 -37.13 13.96 9.88
C ALA A 538 -35.85 13.53 10.59
N ALA A 539 -34.68 13.86 10.03
CA ALA A 539 -33.38 13.54 10.59
C ALA A 539 -33.12 14.26 11.93
N LEU A 540 -33.50 15.53 12.08
CA LEU A 540 -33.36 16.26 13.35
C LEU A 540 -34.27 15.68 14.44
N SER A 541 -35.50 15.26 14.08
CA SER A 541 -36.42 14.56 14.98
C SER A 541 -35.87 13.19 15.40
N PHE A 542 -35.35 12.42 14.44
CA PHE A 542 -34.72 11.12 14.68
C PHE A 542 -33.44 11.23 15.51
N SER A 543 -32.65 12.29 15.32
CA SER A 543 -31.39 12.56 16.00
C SER A 543 -30.41 11.37 15.90
N PRO A 544 -29.87 11.07 14.70
CA PRO A 544 -29.00 9.93 14.46
C PRO A 544 -27.65 10.03 15.20
N ASP A 545 -27.10 8.88 15.58
CA ASP A 545 -25.77 8.73 16.17
C ASP A 545 -24.64 8.66 15.11
N PHE A 546 -25.00 8.35 13.86
CA PHE A 546 -24.13 8.21 12.69
C PHE A 546 -24.95 8.40 11.40
N VAL A 547 -24.33 8.93 10.35
CA VAL A 547 -24.96 9.09 9.02
C VAL A 547 -24.20 8.27 7.97
N LEU A 548 -24.95 7.59 7.10
CA LEU A 548 -24.46 6.93 5.90
C LEU A 548 -25.14 7.58 4.68
N ILE A 549 -24.43 7.64 3.56
CA ILE A 549 -24.98 8.11 2.28
C ILE A 549 -24.74 7.03 1.22
N SER A 550 -25.83 6.56 0.59
CA SER A 550 -25.79 5.90 -0.71
C SER A 550 -25.59 7.00 -1.76
N ALA A 551 -24.35 7.21 -2.16
CA ALA A 551 -23.93 8.33 -3.01
C ALA A 551 -23.80 7.87 -4.48
N GLY A 552 -24.95 7.63 -5.11
CA GLY A 552 -25.05 7.54 -6.56
C GLY A 552 -24.93 8.92 -7.21
N PHE A 553 -24.41 8.99 -8.43
CA PHE A 553 -24.28 10.25 -9.19
C PHE A 553 -24.99 10.18 -10.56
N ASP A 554 -25.84 9.18 -10.77
CA ASP A 554 -26.66 8.97 -11.98
C ASP A 554 -27.91 9.85 -12.05
N ALA A 555 -28.19 10.65 -11.01
CA ALA A 555 -29.14 11.76 -11.13
C ALA A 555 -28.55 12.95 -11.92
N HIS A 556 -27.26 12.89 -12.32
CA HIS A 556 -26.59 13.94 -13.07
C HIS A 556 -27.24 14.19 -14.44
N GLU A 557 -27.27 15.45 -14.87
CA GLU A 557 -27.96 15.86 -16.10
C GLU A 557 -27.42 15.26 -17.40
N ASN A 558 -26.19 14.72 -17.38
CA ASN A 558 -25.58 14.01 -18.51
C ASN A 558 -25.67 12.48 -18.42
N ASP A 559 -26.20 11.91 -17.33
CA ASP A 559 -26.17 10.46 -17.13
C ASP A 559 -27.06 9.69 -18.12
N LEU A 560 -26.52 8.59 -18.65
CA LEU A 560 -27.16 7.78 -19.69
C LEU A 560 -28.16 6.74 -19.16
N LEU A 561 -28.07 6.35 -17.89
CA LEU A 561 -29.02 5.46 -17.23
C LEU A 561 -30.00 6.20 -16.32
N GLY A 562 -29.69 7.44 -15.95
CA GLY A 562 -30.61 8.31 -15.23
C GLY A 562 -31.76 8.85 -16.08
N GLY A 563 -32.19 10.04 -15.72
CA GLY A 563 -33.28 10.76 -16.38
C GLY A 563 -33.62 12.07 -15.69
N MET A 564 -32.69 12.59 -14.88
CA MET A 564 -32.85 13.75 -14.02
C MET A 564 -31.97 14.89 -14.51
N LYS A 565 -31.99 16.02 -13.80
CA LYS A 565 -31.25 17.24 -14.14
C LYS A 565 -30.56 17.81 -12.90
N VAL A 566 -29.91 16.94 -12.12
CA VAL A 566 -29.07 17.37 -11.02
C VAL A 566 -27.73 17.80 -11.60
N THR A 567 -27.25 18.98 -11.22
CA THR A 567 -25.93 19.46 -11.63
C THR A 567 -24.87 19.00 -10.64
N THR A 568 -23.61 19.08 -11.03
CA THR A 568 -22.45 18.95 -10.13
C THR A 568 -22.58 19.83 -8.88
N GLN A 569 -23.12 21.05 -9.02
CA GLN A 569 -23.37 21.94 -7.88
C GLN A 569 -24.57 21.48 -7.03
N GLY A 570 -25.59 20.88 -7.66
CA GLY A 570 -26.71 20.23 -6.98
C GLY A 570 -26.24 19.22 -5.95
N PHE A 571 -25.42 18.25 -6.35
CA PHE A 571 -24.84 17.25 -5.44
C PHE A 571 -24.04 17.90 -4.29
N ALA A 572 -23.30 18.99 -4.54
CA ALA A 572 -22.62 19.73 -3.49
C ALA A 572 -23.62 20.37 -2.49
N GLU A 573 -24.74 20.94 -2.94
CA GLU A 573 -25.77 21.47 -2.03
C GLU A 573 -26.47 20.36 -1.23
N LEU A 574 -26.78 19.20 -1.84
CA LEU A 574 -27.32 18.04 -1.12
C LEU A 574 -26.37 17.58 -0.02
N THR A 575 -25.07 17.49 -0.35
CA THR A 575 -24.00 17.15 0.60
C THR A 575 -23.94 18.13 1.77
N LYS A 576 -24.15 19.44 1.55
CA LYS A 576 -24.19 20.43 2.65
C LYS A 576 -25.35 20.20 3.61
N VAL A 577 -26.53 19.78 3.12
CA VAL A 577 -27.67 19.47 3.98
C VAL A 577 -27.39 18.23 4.83
N VAL A 578 -26.86 17.15 4.25
CA VAL A 578 -26.53 15.93 5.01
C VAL A 578 -25.38 16.16 5.99
N LYS A 579 -24.34 16.91 5.59
CA LYS A 579 -23.25 17.31 6.50
C LYS A 579 -23.75 18.21 7.64
N LYS A 580 -24.73 19.09 7.41
CA LYS A 580 -25.39 19.87 8.47
C LYS A 580 -26.06 18.94 9.50
N ILE A 581 -26.84 17.97 9.04
CA ILE A 581 -27.47 16.94 9.91
C ILE A 581 -26.40 16.22 10.72
N ALA A 582 -25.34 15.73 10.07
CA ALA A 582 -24.27 15.01 10.76
C ALA A 582 -23.54 15.88 11.80
N ARG A 583 -23.33 17.17 11.52
CA ARG A 583 -22.75 18.13 12.46
C ARG A 583 -23.63 18.33 13.68
N GLU A 584 -24.95 18.48 13.49
CA GLU A 584 -25.91 18.82 14.53
C GLU A 584 -26.32 17.61 15.40
N CYS A 585 -26.38 16.40 14.82
CA CYS A 585 -26.79 15.18 15.54
C CYS A 585 -25.61 14.30 15.99
N CYS A 586 -24.60 14.09 15.13
CA CYS A 586 -23.59 13.05 15.34
C CYS A 586 -22.12 13.53 15.29
N GLN A 587 -21.83 14.82 15.53
CA GLN A 587 -20.46 15.35 15.58
C GLN A 587 -19.68 15.13 14.26
N ASN A 588 -20.35 15.31 13.12
CA ASN A 588 -19.89 15.08 11.75
C ASN A 588 -19.66 13.61 11.33
N ARG A 589 -20.00 12.61 12.16
CA ARG A 589 -19.82 11.18 11.82
C ARG A 589 -20.67 10.78 10.61
N LEU A 590 -20.04 10.78 9.44
CA LEU A 590 -20.67 10.60 8.13
C LEU A 590 -19.75 9.78 7.22
N VAL A 591 -20.28 8.71 6.61
CA VAL A 591 -19.62 8.00 5.50
C VAL A 591 -20.50 8.06 4.26
N ALA A 592 -19.97 8.56 3.16
CA ALA A 592 -20.59 8.43 1.84
C ALA A 592 -20.00 7.24 1.10
N VAL A 593 -20.84 6.45 0.44
CA VAL A 593 -20.46 5.20 -0.25
C VAL A 593 -20.92 5.31 -1.70
N LEU A 594 -20.02 5.11 -2.65
CA LEU A 594 -20.33 5.21 -4.07
C LEU A 594 -21.31 4.09 -4.49
N GLU A 595 -22.39 4.48 -5.16
CA GLU A 595 -23.37 3.58 -5.77
C GLU A 595 -23.33 3.73 -7.32
N GLY A 596 -24.37 4.27 -7.95
CA GLY A 596 -24.48 4.52 -9.38
C GLY A 596 -23.79 5.80 -9.90
N GLY A 597 -24.04 6.14 -11.16
CA GLY A 597 -23.39 7.22 -11.92
C GLY A 597 -22.46 6.67 -13.01
N TYR A 598 -22.80 6.89 -14.27
CA TYR A 598 -22.31 6.18 -15.45
C TYR A 598 -21.84 7.09 -16.58
N ASP A 599 -22.18 8.39 -16.57
CA ASP A 599 -21.41 9.40 -17.30
C ASP A 599 -20.08 9.67 -16.56
N LEU A 600 -18.94 9.39 -17.20
CA LEU A 600 -17.64 9.41 -16.52
C LEU A 600 -17.20 10.81 -16.08
N GLU A 601 -17.51 11.85 -16.87
CA GLU A 601 -17.15 13.24 -16.56
C GLU A 601 -18.09 13.79 -15.47
N GLY A 602 -19.41 13.66 -15.65
CA GLY A 602 -20.41 14.06 -14.66
C GLY A 602 -20.24 13.37 -13.31
N LEU A 603 -19.90 12.07 -13.30
CA LEU A 603 -19.54 11.32 -12.09
C LEU A 603 -18.32 11.93 -11.39
N ALA A 604 -17.20 12.08 -12.10
CA ALA A 604 -15.94 12.53 -11.52
C ALA A 604 -16.04 13.95 -10.96
N ASP A 605 -16.69 14.85 -11.69
CA ASP A 605 -16.94 16.24 -11.27
C ASP A 605 -17.88 16.31 -10.06
N SER A 606 -18.92 15.48 -10.03
CA SER A 606 -19.87 15.43 -8.89
C SER A 606 -19.26 14.83 -7.63
N VAL A 607 -18.40 13.81 -7.76
CA VAL A 607 -17.61 13.27 -6.64
C VAL A 607 -16.62 14.30 -6.11
N GLU A 608 -15.94 15.06 -6.99
CA GLU A 608 -15.10 16.19 -6.60
C GLU A 608 -15.90 17.25 -5.82
N ALA A 609 -17.08 17.64 -6.31
CA ALA A 609 -17.91 18.67 -5.70
C ALA A 609 -18.47 18.21 -4.34
N HIS A 610 -18.84 16.94 -4.21
CA HIS A 610 -19.20 16.28 -2.96
C HIS A 610 -18.04 16.29 -1.95
N ILE A 611 -16.85 15.82 -2.35
CA ILE A 611 -15.66 15.76 -1.50
C ILE A 611 -15.20 17.16 -1.05
N ASN A 612 -15.28 18.16 -1.92
CA ASN A 612 -15.04 19.57 -1.57
C ASN A 612 -15.89 20.04 -0.39
N VAL A 613 -17.12 19.55 -0.24
CA VAL A 613 -18.00 19.87 0.88
C VAL A 613 -17.66 19.04 2.12
N LEU A 614 -17.23 17.79 1.96
CA LEU A 614 -16.79 16.95 3.08
C LEU A 614 -15.55 17.50 3.81
N ILE A 615 -14.60 18.08 3.07
CA ILE A 615 -13.35 18.65 3.62
C ILE A 615 -13.58 19.94 4.44
N ARG A 616 -14.58 20.77 4.08
CA ARG A 616 -14.82 22.12 4.64
C ARG A 616 -15.72 22.14 5.89
#